data_AF-A0A1W6AZ07-F1
#
_entry.id   AF-A0A1W6AZ07-F1
#
_cell.length_a   1.000
_cell.length_b   1.000
_cell.length_c   1.000
_cell.angle_alpha   90.00
_cell.angle_beta   90.00
_cell.angle_gamma   90.00
#
_symmetry.space_group_name_H-M   'P 1'
#
loop_
_entity.id
_entity.type
_entity.pdbx_description
1 polymer ?
#
loop_
_entity_poly.entity_id
_entity_poly.type
_entity_poly.pdbx_seq_one_letter_code
_entity_poly.pdbx_strand_id
1 'polypeptide(L)'
;MNKKKMILTSLASVAILGAGFVTSSPTFVRAEEAPVASQSKAEKDYDAAKKDAKNAKKAVEDAQKALDDAKAAQKKYDEDQKKTEKKAAAVKKIDEEHQAANLKSQQALVEFLAAQREGNPKKKKAAQAKLEEAEKAEKEKKKEFDKAQAVVVPEATELAETKKKADEAKVKEPELTKKLEEAKAKSEEAEKKATEAKQKVDAEHAKEVVPQAKIAELENEVQKLEKDLKEIDESDSEDYVKEGLRAPLQSELDAKQAKLSKLEELSDKIDELDAEIAKLEKNVEDFKNSNGEQAEQYRAAAEEDLAAKQAELEKTEADLKKAVDEPETPAPAPAPAPAPAPTPEAPAPAPAPAPKPAPAPKPAPAPKPAPAPKPAPAPAPAPAPKPEKPAEKPAPAPKPETPKTGWKQENGMWYFYNTDGSMATGWLQNNGSWYYLNANGAMATGWAKVNGLWYYLNSNGAMATGWLQYNDSWYYLNTNGAMATGWLEYNGSWYYLNANGAMATGWLEYNGSWYYLNSNGAMATGWLQYNGSWYYLNANGAMATGWAKVNGSWYYLNANGSMATGWVKDGDTWYYLEASGAMKANQWFKVSDKWYYVNGLGALAVNTTVDGYTVNENGEWV
;
A
#
# COMPACT_ATOMS: atom_id res chain seq x y z
N MET A 1 27.74 -11.72 -3.61
CA MET A 1 26.60 -12.07 -2.72
C MET A 1 25.36 -11.36 -3.24
N ASN A 2 24.43 -12.15 -3.78
CA ASN A 2 23.32 -11.70 -4.63
C ASN A 2 22.11 -11.27 -3.76
N LYS A 3 21.36 -10.22 -4.15
CA LYS A 3 20.30 -9.60 -3.31
C LYS A 3 19.12 -10.54 -3.01
N LYS A 4 18.81 -11.50 -3.89
CA LYS A 4 17.78 -12.53 -3.65
C LYS A 4 18.13 -13.46 -2.47
N LYS A 5 19.41 -13.83 -2.28
CA LYS A 5 19.90 -14.59 -1.10
C LYS A 5 19.74 -13.83 0.22
N MET A 6 19.84 -12.49 0.19
CA MET A 6 19.75 -11.64 1.39
C MET A 6 18.30 -11.45 1.87
N ILE A 7 17.32 -11.54 0.97
CA ILE A 7 15.91 -11.33 1.30
C ILE A 7 15.34 -12.57 2.03
N LEU A 8 15.74 -13.78 1.65
CA LEU A 8 15.22 -15.03 2.23
C LEU A 8 15.93 -15.50 3.52
N THR A 9 17.21 -15.16 3.74
CA THR A 9 17.87 -15.39 5.04
C THR A 9 17.17 -14.62 6.17
N SER A 10 16.46 -13.54 5.86
CA SER A 10 15.61 -12.82 6.82
C SER A 10 14.27 -13.51 7.11
N LEU A 11 13.72 -14.29 6.16
CA LEU A 11 12.41 -14.94 6.28
C LEU A 11 12.49 -16.32 6.95
N ALA A 12 13.55 -17.10 6.71
CA ALA A 12 13.79 -18.37 7.42
C ALA A 12 14.06 -18.17 8.92
N SER A 13 14.52 -16.98 9.32
CA SER A 13 14.80 -16.63 10.72
C SER A 13 13.56 -16.33 11.57
N VAL A 14 12.36 -16.24 10.97
CA VAL A 14 11.12 -15.86 11.67
C VAL A 14 10.28 -17.07 12.14
N ALA A 15 10.66 -18.30 11.77
CA ALA A 15 9.94 -19.50 12.15
C ALA A 15 10.79 -20.46 12.99
N ILE A 16 11.27 -20.05 14.18
CA ILE A 16 11.49 -20.89 15.38
C ILE A 16 11.61 -19.94 16.60
N LEU A 17 10.82 -20.21 17.64
CA LEU A 17 10.73 -19.44 18.90
C LEU A 17 12.02 -19.45 19.74
N GLY A 18 12.28 -18.33 20.43
CA GLY A 18 12.51 -18.34 21.89
C GLY A 18 13.90 -17.95 22.42
N ALA A 19 13.92 -16.83 23.14
CA ALA A 19 14.90 -16.37 24.14
C ALA A 19 16.18 -15.64 23.66
N GLY A 20 16.41 -14.44 24.24
CA GLY A 20 17.71 -13.79 24.30
C GLY A 20 17.81 -12.45 23.56
N PHE A 21 17.48 -11.37 24.24
CA PHE A 21 17.73 -9.99 23.81
C PHE A 21 19.24 -9.69 23.94
N VAL A 22 19.94 -9.37 22.84
CA VAL A 22 21.17 -8.55 22.87
C VAL A 22 21.15 -7.62 21.66
N THR A 23 21.22 -6.32 21.93
CA THR A 23 21.23 -5.24 20.95
C THR A 23 22.59 -5.14 20.26
N SER A 24 22.64 -5.34 18.95
CA SER A 24 23.70 -4.81 18.10
C SER A 24 23.09 -4.16 16.86
N SER A 25 23.40 -2.87 16.66
CA SER A 25 22.91 -2.04 15.55
C SER A 25 23.32 -2.61 14.19
N PRO A 26 22.43 -2.64 13.17
CA PRO A 26 22.85 -2.99 11.82
C PRO A 26 23.53 -1.78 11.16
N THR A 27 24.78 -1.97 10.76
CA THR A 27 25.50 -1.12 9.80
C THR A 27 24.74 -1.10 8.48
N PHE A 28 24.32 0.09 8.04
CA PHE A 28 23.72 0.30 6.72
C PHE A 28 24.75 0.05 5.61
N VAL A 29 24.57 -1.04 4.87
CA VAL A 29 25.21 -1.19 3.55
C VAL A 29 24.31 -0.48 2.53
N ARG A 30 24.87 0.56 1.93
CA ARG A 30 24.28 1.32 0.82
C ARG A 30 24.03 0.37 -0.35
N ALA A 31 22.76 0.11 -0.66
CA ALA A 31 22.38 -0.62 -1.86
C ALA A 31 22.65 0.27 -3.08
N GLU A 32 23.68 -0.07 -3.86
CA GLU A 32 23.78 0.39 -5.25
C GLU A 32 22.53 -0.08 -6.02
N GLU A 33 22.02 0.81 -6.88
CA GLU A 33 20.88 0.60 -7.76
C GLU A 33 21.14 -0.61 -8.67
N ALA A 34 20.36 -1.67 -8.47
CA ALA A 34 20.23 -2.77 -9.41
C ALA A 34 18.87 -2.60 -10.12
N PRO A 35 18.75 -2.99 -11.39
CA PRO A 35 17.54 -2.76 -12.18
C PRO A 35 16.34 -3.41 -11.50
N VAL A 36 15.27 -2.63 -11.33
CA VAL A 36 13.97 -3.12 -10.88
C VAL A 36 13.57 -4.25 -11.82
N ALA A 37 13.40 -5.47 -11.30
CA ALA A 37 12.84 -6.58 -12.06
C ALA A 37 11.56 -6.09 -12.75
N SER A 38 11.49 -6.18 -14.07
CA SER A 38 10.29 -5.78 -14.79
C SER A 38 9.16 -6.69 -14.37
N GLN A 39 8.02 -6.13 -13.95
CA GLN A 39 6.81 -6.90 -13.63
C GLN A 39 6.55 -7.98 -14.67
N SER A 40 6.23 -9.19 -14.21
CA SER A 40 5.93 -10.30 -15.11
C SER A 40 4.71 -9.96 -15.98
N LYS A 41 4.57 -10.65 -17.12
CA LYS A 41 3.38 -10.46 -17.95
C LYS A 41 2.10 -10.78 -17.18
N ALA A 42 2.10 -11.80 -16.32
CA ALA A 42 0.94 -12.15 -15.51
C ALA A 42 0.62 -11.05 -14.46
N GLU A 43 1.64 -10.43 -13.87
CA GLU A 43 1.46 -9.30 -12.94
C GLU A 43 0.87 -8.08 -13.64
N LYS A 44 1.36 -7.73 -14.83
CA LYS A 44 0.81 -6.64 -15.65
C LYS A 44 -0.65 -6.91 -16.05
N ASP A 45 -0.96 -8.15 -16.44
CA ASP A 45 -2.32 -8.58 -16.79
C ASP A 45 -3.25 -8.52 -15.56
N TYR A 46 -2.76 -8.89 -14.37
CA TYR A 46 -3.50 -8.78 -13.12
C TYR A 46 -3.78 -7.33 -12.73
N ASP A 47 -2.79 -6.44 -12.84
CA ASP A 47 -2.94 -5.01 -12.56
C ASP A 47 -3.95 -4.35 -13.50
N ALA A 48 -3.90 -4.68 -14.79
CA ALA A 48 -4.88 -4.25 -15.78
C ALA A 48 -6.29 -4.75 -15.44
N ALA A 49 -6.44 -6.04 -15.15
CA ALA A 49 -7.73 -6.64 -14.80
C ALA A 49 -8.30 -6.04 -13.49
N LYS A 50 -7.46 -5.75 -12.50
CA LYS A 50 -7.86 -5.09 -11.24
C LYS A 50 -8.36 -3.67 -11.49
N LYS A 51 -7.70 -2.92 -12.37
CA LYS A 51 -8.13 -1.58 -12.79
C LYS A 51 -9.48 -1.63 -13.51
N ASP A 52 -9.68 -2.58 -14.41
CA ASP A 52 -10.95 -2.76 -15.12
C ASP A 52 -12.08 -3.15 -14.18
N ALA A 53 -11.84 -4.06 -13.24
CA ALA A 53 -12.80 -4.42 -12.21
C ALA A 53 -13.19 -3.21 -11.34
N LYS A 54 -12.23 -2.36 -10.96
CA LYS A 54 -12.49 -1.12 -10.22
C LYS A 54 -13.35 -0.14 -11.02
N ASN A 55 -13.05 0.05 -12.31
CA ASN A 55 -13.82 0.93 -13.18
C ASN A 55 -15.25 0.41 -13.40
N ALA A 56 -15.40 -0.90 -13.56
CA ALA A 56 -16.71 -1.53 -13.73
C ALA A 56 -17.59 -1.41 -12.48
N LYS A 57 -17.01 -1.58 -11.28
CA LYS A 57 -17.72 -1.31 -10.00
C LYS A 57 -18.21 0.13 -9.91
N LYS A 58 -17.35 1.09 -10.25
CA LYS A 58 -17.75 2.50 -10.26
C LYS A 58 -18.91 2.76 -11.23
N ALA A 59 -18.91 2.10 -12.40
CA ALA A 59 -20.03 2.21 -13.34
C ALA A 59 -21.35 1.65 -12.78
N VAL A 60 -21.30 0.61 -11.93
CA VAL A 60 -22.48 0.10 -11.20
C VAL A 60 -22.98 1.14 -10.20
N GLU A 61 -22.08 1.74 -9.41
CA GLU A 61 -22.43 2.79 -8.42
C GLU A 61 -23.08 4.00 -9.11
N ASP A 62 -22.48 4.48 -10.20
CA ASP A 62 -22.99 5.61 -10.98
C ASP A 62 -24.38 5.31 -11.59
N ALA A 63 -24.57 4.10 -12.13
CA ALA A 63 -25.85 3.66 -12.70
C ALA A 63 -26.95 3.50 -11.63
N GLN A 64 -26.58 2.95 -10.45
CA GLN A 64 -27.49 2.81 -9.32
C GLN A 64 -27.93 4.17 -8.79
N LYS A 65 -26.98 5.10 -8.62
CA LYS A 65 -27.27 6.46 -8.19
C LYS A 65 -28.22 7.17 -9.14
N ALA A 66 -28.02 7.03 -10.45
CA ALA A 66 -28.90 7.63 -11.45
C ALA A 66 -30.33 7.07 -11.37
N LEU A 67 -30.49 5.76 -11.10
CA LEU A 67 -31.79 5.13 -10.91
C LEU A 67 -32.47 5.60 -9.61
N ASP A 68 -31.73 5.74 -8.52
CA ASP A 68 -32.26 6.21 -7.24
C ASP A 68 -32.67 7.68 -7.30
N ASP A 69 -31.89 8.54 -7.96
CA ASP A 69 -32.24 9.94 -8.20
C ASP A 69 -33.55 10.05 -9.01
N ALA A 70 -33.75 9.18 -10.01
CA ALA A 70 -34.99 9.12 -10.79
C ALA A 70 -36.20 8.70 -9.93
N LYS A 71 -36.05 7.68 -9.09
CA LYS A 71 -37.10 7.24 -8.15
C LYS A 71 -37.42 8.28 -7.08
N ALA A 72 -36.41 9.00 -6.59
CA ALA A 72 -36.58 10.09 -5.63
C ALA A 72 -37.41 11.23 -6.22
N ALA A 73 -37.22 11.56 -7.51
CA ALA A 73 -38.02 12.57 -8.19
C ALA A 73 -39.52 12.20 -8.25
N GLN A 74 -39.84 10.93 -8.54
CA GLN A 74 -41.22 10.43 -8.51
C GLN A 74 -41.83 10.53 -7.11
N LYS A 75 -41.11 10.01 -6.11
CA LYS A 75 -41.55 10.04 -4.71
C LYS A 75 -41.81 11.45 -4.20
N LYS A 76 -40.96 12.41 -4.57
CA LYS A 76 -41.11 13.82 -4.19
C LYS A 76 -42.41 14.41 -4.74
N TYR A 77 -42.72 14.17 -6.01
CA TYR A 77 -43.97 14.63 -6.61
C TYR A 77 -45.20 14.01 -5.92
N ASP A 78 -45.18 12.70 -5.65
CA ASP A 78 -46.30 12.02 -4.97
C ASP A 78 -46.53 12.57 -3.55
N GLU A 79 -45.45 12.84 -2.81
CA GLU A 79 -45.52 13.44 -1.47
C GLU A 79 -46.05 14.88 -1.50
N ASP A 80 -45.54 15.69 -2.43
CA ASP A 80 -45.95 17.08 -2.65
C ASP A 80 -47.44 17.16 -3.07
N GLN A 81 -47.88 16.28 -3.96
CA GLN A 81 -49.28 16.15 -4.38
C GLN A 81 -50.17 15.73 -3.19
N LYS A 82 -49.80 14.68 -2.46
CA LYS A 82 -50.57 14.18 -1.31
C LYS A 82 -50.69 15.22 -0.19
N LYS A 83 -49.65 16.00 0.06
CA LYS A 83 -49.67 17.09 1.05
C LYS A 83 -50.64 18.21 0.62
N THR A 84 -50.65 18.54 -0.67
CA THR A 84 -51.55 19.53 -1.26
C THR A 84 -53.01 19.09 -1.19
N GLU A 85 -53.31 17.85 -1.57
CA GLU A 85 -54.65 17.26 -1.49
C GLU A 85 -55.15 17.17 -0.04
N LYS A 86 -54.29 16.76 0.90
CA LYS A 86 -54.62 16.68 2.32
C LYS A 86 -54.96 18.06 2.90
N LYS A 87 -54.22 19.10 2.52
CA LYS A 87 -54.54 20.48 2.92
C LYS A 87 -55.89 20.91 2.33
N ALA A 88 -56.11 20.69 1.04
CA ALA A 88 -57.36 21.09 0.37
C ALA A 88 -58.59 20.43 1.02
N ALA A 89 -58.52 19.12 1.31
CA ALA A 89 -59.59 18.39 1.98
C ALA A 89 -59.84 18.90 3.41
N ALA A 90 -58.77 19.18 4.18
CA ALA A 90 -58.88 19.71 5.54
C ALA A 90 -59.50 21.12 5.57
N VAL A 91 -59.03 22.02 4.70
CA VAL A 91 -59.57 23.39 4.58
C VAL A 91 -61.04 23.34 4.18
N LYS A 92 -61.42 22.51 3.20
CA LYS A 92 -62.82 22.36 2.79
C LYS A 92 -63.72 21.95 3.94
N LYS A 93 -63.33 20.91 4.69
CA LYS A 93 -64.11 20.42 5.84
C LYS A 93 -64.25 21.49 6.94
N ILE A 94 -63.16 22.17 7.27
CA ILE A 94 -63.17 23.19 8.33
C ILE A 94 -63.96 24.44 7.89
N ASP A 95 -63.91 24.80 6.60
CA ASP A 95 -64.75 25.87 6.05
C ASP A 95 -66.24 25.55 6.18
N GLU A 96 -66.66 24.34 5.80
CA GLU A 96 -68.04 23.88 5.95
C GLU A 96 -68.53 23.99 7.42
N GLU A 97 -67.68 23.59 8.38
CA GLU A 97 -67.97 23.73 9.81
C GLU A 97 -68.01 25.19 10.29
N HIS A 98 -67.11 26.03 9.79
CA HIS A 98 -67.08 27.47 10.08
C HIS A 98 -68.31 28.19 9.52
N GLN A 99 -68.72 27.90 8.27
CA GLN A 99 -69.93 28.45 7.68
C GLN A 99 -71.19 28.00 8.45
N ALA A 100 -71.24 26.74 8.89
CA ALA A 100 -72.34 26.25 9.72
C ALA A 100 -72.41 26.96 11.08
N ALA A 101 -71.26 27.26 11.71
CA ALA A 101 -71.20 28.01 12.96
C ALA A 101 -71.61 29.49 12.77
N ASN A 102 -71.16 30.13 11.69
CA ASN A 102 -71.58 31.48 11.30
C ASN A 102 -73.10 31.56 11.09
N LEU A 103 -73.69 30.58 10.38
CA LEU A 103 -75.14 30.54 10.20
C LEU A 103 -75.90 30.43 11.54
N LYS A 104 -75.41 29.62 12.48
CA LYS A 104 -75.99 29.52 13.83
C LYS A 104 -75.88 30.83 14.61
N SER A 105 -74.74 31.52 14.52
CA SER A 105 -74.51 32.85 15.09
C SER A 105 -75.52 33.87 14.56
N GLN A 106 -75.72 33.92 13.23
CA GLN A 106 -76.72 34.79 12.60
C GLN A 106 -78.16 34.45 13.02
N GLN A 107 -78.50 33.16 13.12
CA GLN A 107 -79.82 32.73 13.59
C GLN A 107 -80.06 33.14 15.05
N ALA A 108 -79.08 32.96 15.93
CA ALA A 108 -79.16 33.37 17.33
C ALA A 108 -79.29 34.90 17.46
N LEU A 109 -78.65 35.67 16.58
CA LEU A 109 -78.79 37.12 16.52
C LEU A 109 -80.22 37.53 16.17
N VAL A 110 -80.84 36.85 15.18
CA VAL A 110 -82.24 37.07 14.83
C VAL A 110 -83.18 36.72 16.00
N GLU A 111 -82.94 35.60 16.71
CA GLU A 111 -83.69 35.24 17.92
C GLU A 111 -83.58 36.31 19.02
N PHE A 112 -82.37 36.83 19.25
CA PHE A 112 -82.12 37.89 20.23
C PHE A 112 -82.87 39.18 19.89
N LEU A 113 -82.80 39.62 18.63
CA LEU A 113 -83.51 40.82 18.15
C LEU A 113 -85.03 40.66 18.27
N ALA A 114 -85.57 39.48 17.99
CA ALA A 114 -86.99 39.18 18.16
C ALA A 114 -87.40 39.22 19.65
N ALA A 115 -86.63 38.58 20.54
CA ALA A 115 -86.87 38.62 21.98
C ALA A 115 -86.77 40.03 22.57
N GLN A 116 -85.93 40.90 22.00
CA GLN A 116 -85.82 42.30 22.37
C GLN A 116 -87.09 43.10 22.02
N ARG A 117 -87.70 42.82 20.87
CA ARG A 117 -88.96 43.45 20.43
C ARG A 117 -90.17 43.01 21.27
N GLU A 118 -90.20 41.75 21.73
CA GLU A 118 -91.27 41.23 22.61
C GLU A 118 -91.28 41.86 24.02
N GLY A 119 -90.19 42.48 24.46
CA GLY A 119 -90.12 43.15 25.78
C GLY A 119 -90.07 42.20 26.99
N ASN A 120 -89.91 40.89 26.81
CA ASN A 120 -89.84 39.91 27.90
C ASN A 120 -88.39 39.74 28.44
N PRO A 121 -88.09 40.12 29.70
CA PRO A 121 -86.72 40.10 30.23
C PRO A 121 -86.08 38.71 30.31
N LYS A 122 -86.87 37.67 30.65
CA LYS A 122 -86.37 36.29 30.76
C LYS A 122 -85.99 35.73 29.39
N LYS A 123 -86.85 35.92 28.39
CA LYS A 123 -86.56 35.46 27.02
C LYS A 123 -85.36 36.18 26.42
N LYS A 124 -85.23 37.50 26.63
CA LYS A 124 -84.07 38.28 26.18
C LYS A 124 -82.76 37.76 26.76
N LYS A 125 -82.70 37.48 28.06
CA LYS A 125 -81.51 36.94 28.72
C LYS A 125 -81.14 35.54 28.20
N ALA A 126 -82.13 34.68 27.94
CA ALA A 126 -81.89 33.37 27.36
C ALA A 126 -81.38 33.44 25.91
N ALA A 127 -81.97 34.32 25.08
CA ALA A 127 -81.51 34.53 23.71
C ALA A 127 -80.11 35.17 23.63
N GLN A 128 -79.79 36.07 24.57
CA GLN A 128 -78.44 36.65 24.68
C GLN A 128 -77.39 35.58 24.98
N ALA A 129 -77.65 34.68 25.94
CA ALA A 129 -76.72 33.60 26.27
C ALA A 129 -76.48 32.66 25.08
N LYS A 130 -77.54 32.34 24.31
CA LYS A 130 -77.40 31.57 23.07
C LYS A 130 -76.56 32.28 22.00
N LEU A 131 -76.73 33.59 21.85
CA LEU A 131 -75.95 34.40 20.91
C LEU A 131 -74.47 34.41 21.30
N GLU A 132 -74.16 34.68 22.57
CA GLU A 132 -72.78 34.64 23.09
C GLU A 132 -72.12 33.27 22.90
N GLU A 133 -72.88 32.17 23.11
CA GLU A 133 -72.40 30.82 22.86
C GLU A 133 -72.13 30.55 21.37
N ALA A 134 -73.04 30.98 20.48
CA ALA A 134 -72.91 30.79 19.04
C ALA A 134 -71.77 31.63 18.44
N GLU A 135 -71.60 32.89 18.85
CA GLU A 135 -70.48 33.75 18.45
C GLU A 135 -69.13 33.18 18.92
N LYS A 136 -69.08 32.63 20.14
CA LYS A 136 -67.88 31.96 20.64
C LYS A 136 -67.55 30.73 19.80
N ALA A 137 -68.53 29.91 19.45
CA ALA A 137 -68.35 28.73 18.61
C ALA A 137 -67.88 29.09 17.19
N GLU A 138 -68.45 30.14 16.58
CA GLU A 138 -68.01 30.69 15.29
C GLU A 138 -66.55 31.15 15.36
N LYS A 139 -66.19 31.92 16.39
CA LYS A 139 -64.82 32.43 16.58
C LYS A 139 -63.79 31.31 16.75
N GLU A 140 -64.15 30.24 17.46
CA GLU A 140 -63.30 29.05 17.58
C GLU A 140 -63.10 28.37 16.22
N LYS A 141 -64.19 28.16 15.45
CA LYS A 141 -64.10 27.57 14.11
C LYS A 141 -63.35 28.43 13.11
N LYS A 142 -63.46 29.75 13.21
CA LYS A 142 -62.67 30.70 12.42
C LYS A 142 -61.17 30.55 12.69
N LYS A 143 -60.76 30.42 13.96
CA LYS A 143 -59.36 30.16 14.31
C LYS A 143 -58.86 28.82 13.76
N GLU A 144 -59.69 27.78 13.77
CA GLU A 144 -59.33 26.49 13.16
C GLU A 144 -59.16 26.61 11.64
N PHE A 145 -60.02 27.36 10.97
CA PHE A 145 -59.93 27.64 9.54
C PHE A 145 -58.66 28.42 9.18
N ASP A 146 -58.37 29.49 9.89
CA ASP A 146 -57.18 30.32 9.66
C ASP A 146 -55.89 29.48 9.88
N LYS A 147 -55.88 28.60 10.89
CA LYS A 147 -54.78 27.63 11.12
C LYS A 147 -54.62 26.63 9.97
N ALA A 148 -55.73 26.10 9.44
CA ALA A 148 -55.70 25.14 8.34
C ALA A 148 -55.21 25.79 7.03
N GLN A 149 -55.57 27.06 6.77
CA GLN A 149 -55.06 27.81 5.62
C GLN A 149 -53.55 28.09 5.73
N ALA A 150 -53.03 28.32 6.94
CA ALA A 150 -51.63 28.60 7.18
C ALA A 150 -50.68 27.39 6.98
N VAL A 151 -51.20 26.17 6.79
CA VAL A 151 -50.37 24.99 6.49
C VAL A 151 -49.61 25.19 5.18
N VAL A 152 -48.27 25.16 5.23
CA VAL A 152 -47.42 25.37 4.04
C VAL A 152 -47.45 24.12 3.14
N VAL A 153 -47.82 24.32 1.88
CA VAL A 153 -47.78 23.32 0.79
C VAL A 153 -46.96 23.89 -0.38
N PRO A 154 -46.42 23.06 -1.26
CA PRO A 154 -45.71 23.53 -2.46
C PRO A 154 -46.58 24.48 -3.28
N GLU A 155 -45.97 25.53 -3.84
CA GLU A 155 -46.70 26.42 -4.75
C GLU A 155 -47.08 25.68 -6.05
N ALA A 156 -48.09 26.19 -6.77
CA ALA A 156 -48.54 25.56 -8.02
C ALA A 156 -47.42 25.44 -9.06
N THR A 157 -46.48 26.39 -9.08
CA THR A 157 -45.28 26.41 -9.92
C THR A 157 -44.28 25.34 -9.50
N GLU A 158 -44.01 25.19 -8.20
CA GLU A 158 -43.12 24.15 -7.66
C GLU A 158 -43.69 22.74 -7.87
N LEU A 159 -45.02 22.59 -7.73
CA LEU A 159 -45.71 21.32 -7.99
C LEU A 159 -45.66 20.96 -9.49
N ALA A 160 -45.77 21.94 -10.38
CA ALA A 160 -45.61 21.72 -11.82
C ALA A 160 -44.16 21.34 -12.19
N GLU A 161 -43.17 21.94 -11.54
CA GLU A 161 -41.75 21.62 -11.78
C GLU A 161 -41.40 20.20 -11.29
N THR A 162 -41.87 19.82 -10.10
CA THR A 162 -41.69 18.46 -9.57
C THR A 162 -42.41 17.42 -10.41
N LYS A 163 -43.61 17.72 -10.91
CA LYS A 163 -44.33 16.86 -11.86
C LYS A 163 -43.53 16.62 -13.13
N LYS A 164 -43.01 17.70 -13.75
CA LYS A 164 -42.18 17.60 -14.95
C LYS A 164 -40.96 16.71 -14.72
N LYS A 165 -40.26 16.89 -13.60
CA LYS A 165 -39.11 16.05 -13.24
C LYS A 165 -39.49 14.58 -13.01
N ALA A 166 -40.64 14.32 -12.38
CA ALA A 166 -41.16 12.97 -12.16
C ALA A 166 -41.55 12.28 -13.48
N ASP A 167 -42.22 12.99 -14.39
CA ASP A 167 -42.60 12.47 -15.72
C ASP A 167 -41.36 12.15 -16.56
N GLU A 168 -40.36 13.03 -16.58
CA GLU A 168 -39.07 12.77 -17.24
C GLU A 168 -38.32 11.58 -16.63
N ALA A 169 -38.34 11.45 -15.29
CA ALA A 169 -37.71 10.33 -14.57
C ALA A 169 -38.40 9.00 -14.88
N LYS A 170 -39.73 8.98 -14.94
CA LYS A 170 -40.54 7.79 -15.26
C LYS A 170 -40.27 7.26 -16.67
N VAL A 171 -40.02 8.14 -17.65
CA VAL A 171 -39.63 7.73 -19.01
C VAL A 171 -38.22 7.11 -19.02
N LYS A 172 -37.31 7.62 -18.19
CA LYS A 172 -35.90 7.16 -18.14
C LYS A 172 -35.69 5.90 -17.30
N GLU A 173 -36.57 5.59 -16.36
CA GLU A 173 -36.41 4.48 -15.41
C GLU A 173 -36.16 3.09 -16.06
N PRO A 174 -36.85 2.67 -17.14
CA PRO A 174 -36.56 1.40 -17.80
C PRO A 174 -35.16 1.35 -18.43
N GLU A 175 -34.71 2.46 -19.02
CA GLU A 175 -33.38 2.59 -19.62
C GLU A 175 -32.29 2.55 -18.55
N LEU A 176 -32.49 3.27 -17.44
CA LEU A 176 -31.56 3.29 -16.30
C LEU A 176 -31.47 1.92 -15.62
N THR A 177 -32.59 1.21 -15.49
CA THR A 177 -32.62 -0.16 -14.97
C THR A 177 -31.81 -1.11 -15.87
N LYS A 178 -31.99 -1.00 -17.19
CA LYS A 178 -31.20 -1.79 -18.15
C LYS A 178 -29.70 -1.48 -18.05
N LYS A 179 -29.32 -0.19 -17.95
CA LYS A 179 -27.92 0.23 -17.78
C LYS A 179 -27.30 -0.30 -16.50
N LEU A 180 -28.06 -0.34 -15.41
CA LEU A 180 -27.60 -0.92 -14.15
C LEU A 180 -27.32 -2.42 -14.27
N GLU A 181 -28.22 -3.19 -14.88
CA GLU A 181 -28.03 -4.63 -15.09
C GLU A 181 -26.84 -4.92 -16.03
N GLU A 182 -26.70 -4.14 -17.11
CA GLU A 182 -25.53 -4.23 -18.00
C GLU A 182 -24.21 -3.88 -17.28
N ALA A 183 -24.23 -2.87 -16.39
CA ALA A 183 -23.06 -2.50 -15.60
C ALA A 183 -22.69 -3.60 -14.59
N LYS A 184 -23.67 -4.21 -13.93
CA LYS A 184 -23.46 -5.33 -13.00
C LYS A 184 -22.83 -6.53 -13.70
N ALA A 185 -23.38 -6.92 -14.85
CA ALA A 185 -22.82 -8.02 -15.65
C ALA A 185 -21.36 -7.77 -16.06
N LYS A 186 -21.04 -6.54 -16.49
CA LYS A 186 -19.65 -6.15 -16.81
C LYS A 186 -18.74 -6.16 -15.58
N SER A 187 -19.24 -5.75 -14.42
CA SER A 187 -18.49 -5.80 -13.17
C SER A 187 -18.16 -7.24 -12.76
N GLU A 188 -19.13 -8.15 -12.84
CA GLU A 188 -18.93 -9.57 -12.52
C GLU A 188 -17.92 -10.23 -13.48
N GLU A 189 -18.02 -9.95 -14.78
CA GLU A 189 -17.05 -10.42 -15.77
C GLU A 189 -15.63 -9.89 -15.50
N ALA A 190 -15.50 -8.61 -15.17
CA ALA A 190 -14.21 -7.98 -14.87
C ALA A 190 -13.59 -8.53 -13.58
N GLU A 191 -14.39 -8.78 -12.54
CA GLU A 191 -13.93 -9.44 -11.31
C GLU A 191 -13.44 -10.86 -11.57
N LYS A 192 -14.16 -11.63 -12.40
CA LYS A 192 -13.74 -12.98 -12.79
C LYS A 192 -12.41 -12.95 -13.54
N LYS A 193 -12.19 -12.00 -14.46
CA LYS A 193 -10.91 -11.84 -15.15
C LYS A 193 -9.78 -11.49 -14.18
N ALA A 194 -10.05 -10.65 -13.18
CA ALA A 194 -9.06 -10.31 -12.16
C ALA A 194 -8.69 -11.50 -11.26
N THR A 195 -9.64 -12.37 -10.91
CA THR A 195 -9.35 -13.58 -10.14
C THR A 195 -8.58 -14.62 -10.95
N GLU A 196 -8.93 -14.82 -12.22
CA GLU A 196 -8.18 -15.69 -13.14
C GLU A 196 -6.75 -15.18 -13.37
N ALA A 197 -6.56 -13.86 -13.53
CA ALA A 197 -5.22 -13.28 -13.66
C ALA A 197 -4.40 -13.44 -12.37
N LYS A 198 -5.02 -13.27 -11.20
CA LYS A 198 -4.36 -13.50 -9.91
C LYS A 198 -3.87 -14.95 -9.75
N GLN A 199 -4.69 -15.93 -10.13
CA GLN A 199 -4.29 -17.34 -10.06
C GLN A 199 -3.06 -17.64 -10.92
N LYS A 200 -2.88 -16.94 -12.04
CA LYS A 200 -1.70 -17.08 -12.90
C LYS A 200 -0.45 -16.50 -12.23
N VAL A 201 -0.57 -15.34 -11.58
CA VAL A 201 0.50 -14.73 -10.79
C VAL A 201 0.90 -15.63 -9.62
N ASP A 202 -0.07 -16.18 -8.90
CA ASP A 202 0.17 -17.08 -7.77
C ASP A 202 0.87 -18.38 -8.25
N ALA A 203 0.48 -18.90 -9.42
CA ALA A 203 1.11 -20.08 -10.02
C ALA A 203 2.54 -19.81 -10.54
N GLU A 204 2.83 -18.61 -11.03
CA GLU A 204 4.16 -18.17 -11.45
C GLU A 204 5.10 -18.05 -10.24
N HIS A 205 4.67 -17.33 -9.20
CA HIS A 205 5.43 -17.22 -7.95
C HIS A 205 5.70 -18.58 -7.29
N ALA A 206 4.74 -19.51 -7.35
CA ALA A 206 4.93 -20.86 -6.80
C ALA A 206 6.03 -21.67 -7.53
N LYS A 207 6.26 -21.41 -8.83
CA LYS A 207 7.34 -22.06 -9.59
C LYS A 207 8.72 -21.53 -9.20
N GLU A 208 8.83 -20.26 -8.82
CA GLU A 208 10.10 -19.61 -8.45
C GLU A 208 10.52 -19.92 -6.99
N VAL A 209 9.57 -19.89 -6.04
CA VAL A 209 9.87 -19.96 -4.61
C VAL A 209 10.32 -21.37 -4.16
N VAL A 210 9.78 -22.43 -4.75
CA VAL A 210 10.05 -23.82 -4.32
C VAL A 210 11.50 -24.25 -4.59
N PRO A 211 12.10 -24.02 -5.78
CA PRO A 211 13.52 -24.29 -6.03
C PRO A 211 14.45 -23.46 -5.14
N GLN A 212 14.14 -22.17 -4.92
CA GLN A 212 14.97 -21.27 -4.09
C GLN A 212 15.01 -21.72 -2.62
N ALA A 213 13.89 -22.20 -2.07
CA ALA A 213 13.85 -22.74 -0.71
C ALA A 213 14.75 -23.97 -0.54
N LYS A 214 14.78 -24.87 -1.53
CA LYS A 214 15.64 -26.07 -1.51
C LYS A 214 17.12 -25.73 -1.69
N ILE A 215 17.45 -24.69 -2.45
CA ILE A 215 18.83 -24.17 -2.54
C ILE A 215 19.29 -23.63 -1.17
N ALA A 216 18.44 -22.87 -0.48
CA ALA A 216 18.75 -22.34 0.85
C ALA A 216 18.88 -23.44 1.92
N GLU A 217 18.08 -24.50 1.84
CA GLU A 217 18.21 -25.68 2.70
C GLU A 217 19.57 -26.37 2.50
N LEU A 218 19.97 -26.59 1.23
CA LEU A 218 21.26 -27.19 0.89
C LEU A 218 22.46 -26.33 1.34
N GLU A 219 22.35 -25.00 1.26
CA GLU A 219 23.37 -24.08 1.80
C GLU A 219 23.58 -24.24 3.31
N ASN A 220 22.49 -24.40 4.06
CA ASN A 220 22.56 -24.62 5.51
C ASN A 220 23.20 -25.98 5.84
N GLU A 221 22.90 -27.03 5.08
CA GLU A 221 23.51 -28.34 5.25
C GLU A 221 25.02 -28.32 4.97
N VAL A 222 25.45 -27.64 3.90
CA VAL A 222 26.88 -27.42 3.58
C VAL A 222 27.57 -26.70 4.73
N GLN A 223 27.01 -25.58 5.22
CA GLN A 223 27.61 -24.82 6.34
C GLN A 223 27.71 -25.65 7.62
N LYS A 224 26.71 -26.51 7.89
CA LYS A 224 26.74 -27.40 9.04
C LYS A 224 27.86 -28.44 8.91
N LEU A 225 28.01 -29.07 7.74
CA LEU A 225 29.08 -30.05 7.49
C LEU A 225 30.48 -29.41 7.55
N GLU A 226 30.66 -28.20 7.02
CA GLU A 226 31.91 -27.44 7.15
C GLU A 226 32.26 -27.18 8.62
N LYS A 227 31.24 -26.86 9.43
CA LYS A 227 31.42 -26.66 10.87
C LYS A 227 31.77 -27.96 11.59
N ASP A 228 31.05 -29.05 11.32
CA ASP A 228 31.28 -30.35 11.94
C ASP A 228 32.70 -30.88 11.60
N LEU A 229 33.16 -30.71 10.36
CA LEU A 229 34.53 -31.04 9.94
C LEU A 229 35.58 -30.20 10.68
N LYS A 230 35.32 -28.91 10.88
CA LYS A 230 36.20 -28.02 11.63
C LYS A 230 36.30 -28.42 13.11
N GLU A 231 35.19 -28.79 13.75
CA GLU A 231 35.18 -29.29 15.13
C GLU A 231 35.96 -30.60 15.28
N ILE A 232 35.92 -31.48 14.28
CA ILE A 232 36.74 -32.71 14.25
C ILE A 232 38.23 -32.38 14.15
N ASP A 233 38.60 -31.47 13.24
CA ASP A 233 39.99 -31.01 13.05
C ASP A 233 40.56 -30.37 14.33
N GLU A 234 39.71 -29.66 15.09
CA GLU A 234 40.06 -29.00 16.37
C GLU A 234 39.97 -29.91 17.61
N SER A 235 39.51 -31.16 17.50
CA SER A 235 39.34 -32.06 18.66
C SER A 235 40.67 -32.61 19.20
N ASP A 236 40.73 -32.98 20.48
CA ASP A 236 41.92 -33.62 21.10
C ASP A 236 42.03 -35.14 20.81
N SER A 237 41.24 -35.66 19.85
CA SER A 237 41.21 -37.09 19.52
C SER A 237 42.44 -37.55 18.72
N GLU A 238 42.77 -38.84 18.81
CA GLU A 238 43.90 -39.44 18.09
C GLU A 238 43.69 -39.36 16.56
N ASP A 239 44.76 -39.11 15.80
CA ASP A 239 44.68 -38.80 14.36
C ASP A 239 43.91 -39.85 13.53
N TYR A 240 44.03 -41.13 13.88
CA TYR A 240 43.31 -42.20 13.18
C TYR A 240 41.79 -42.19 13.45
N VAL A 241 41.36 -41.69 14.61
CA VAL A 241 39.93 -41.53 14.96
C VAL A 241 39.35 -40.32 14.25
N LYS A 242 40.12 -39.21 14.15
CA LYS A 242 39.75 -38.04 13.35
C LYS A 242 39.55 -38.39 11.89
N GLU A 243 40.52 -39.09 11.30
CA GLU A 243 40.48 -39.42 9.87
C GLU A 243 39.30 -40.34 9.52
N GLY A 244 38.97 -41.31 10.40
CA GLY A 244 37.81 -42.19 10.24
C GLY A 244 36.44 -41.50 10.31
N LEU A 245 36.33 -40.39 11.06
CA LEU A 245 35.11 -39.56 11.16
C LEU A 245 35.05 -38.47 10.08
N ARG A 246 36.21 -37.93 9.68
CA ARG A 246 36.35 -36.84 8.70
C ARG A 246 36.08 -37.30 7.28
N ALA A 247 36.60 -38.47 6.87
CA ALA A 247 36.45 -38.98 5.51
C ALA A 247 34.97 -39.11 5.02
N PRO A 248 34.02 -39.68 5.79
CA PRO A 248 32.63 -39.75 5.34
C PRO A 248 31.95 -38.38 5.28
N LEU A 249 32.19 -37.49 6.25
CA LEU A 249 31.62 -36.13 6.27
C LEU A 249 32.18 -35.25 5.15
N GLN A 250 33.46 -35.39 4.81
CA GLN A 250 34.07 -34.68 3.68
C GLN A 250 33.48 -35.15 2.34
N SER A 251 33.27 -36.46 2.17
CA SER A 251 32.61 -36.97 0.96
C SER A 251 31.15 -36.51 0.84
N GLU A 252 30.45 -36.32 1.95
CA GLU A 252 29.08 -35.78 1.95
C GLU A 252 29.09 -34.28 1.62
N LEU A 253 30.02 -33.51 2.21
CA LEU A 253 30.22 -32.10 1.91
C LEU A 253 30.52 -31.87 0.43
N ASP A 254 31.46 -32.61 -0.15
CA ASP A 254 31.85 -32.46 -1.56
C ASP A 254 30.66 -32.74 -2.51
N ALA A 255 29.84 -33.74 -2.19
CA ALA A 255 28.64 -34.08 -2.97
C ALA A 255 27.57 -32.98 -2.90
N LYS A 256 27.31 -32.46 -1.70
CA LYS A 256 26.35 -31.37 -1.49
C LYS A 256 26.83 -30.04 -2.09
N GLN A 257 28.12 -29.75 -2.01
CA GLN A 257 28.72 -28.54 -2.57
C GLN A 257 28.74 -28.58 -4.11
N ALA A 258 29.01 -29.73 -4.71
CA ALA A 258 28.88 -29.93 -6.16
C ALA A 258 27.43 -29.74 -6.65
N LYS A 259 26.45 -30.26 -5.90
CA LYS A 259 25.02 -30.05 -6.19
C LYS A 259 24.63 -28.59 -6.03
N LEU A 260 25.07 -27.93 -4.96
CA LEU A 260 24.80 -26.52 -4.72
C LEU A 260 25.35 -25.63 -5.84
N SER A 261 26.60 -25.82 -6.27
CA SER A 261 27.19 -25.06 -7.37
C SER A 261 26.41 -25.23 -8.69
N LYS A 262 25.95 -26.45 -8.99
CA LYS A 262 25.11 -26.70 -10.18
C LYS A 262 23.76 -25.98 -10.11
N LEU A 263 23.15 -25.92 -8.93
CA LEU A 263 21.88 -25.21 -8.73
C LEU A 263 22.05 -23.69 -8.80
N GLU A 264 23.13 -23.15 -8.23
CA GLU A 264 23.48 -21.73 -8.32
C GLU A 264 23.73 -21.30 -9.76
N GLU A 265 24.47 -22.09 -10.54
CA GLU A 265 24.74 -21.80 -11.97
C GLU A 265 23.45 -21.75 -12.80
N LEU A 266 22.53 -22.70 -12.59
CA LEU A 266 21.23 -22.71 -13.27
C LEU A 266 20.34 -21.54 -12.82
N SER A 267 20.39 -21.18 -11.54
CA SER A 267 19.65 -20.03 -11.00
C SER A 267 20.17 -18.71 -11.56
N ASP A 268 21.49 -18.51 -11.64
CA ASP A 268 22.10 -17.30 -12.20
C ASP A 268 21.80 -17.17 -13.69
N LYS A 269 21.76 -18.30 -14.42
CA LYS A 269 21.39 -18.33 -15.85
C LYS A 269 19.92 -17.92 -16.08
N ILE A 270 19.01 -18.32 -15.18
CA ILE A 270 17.60 -17.89 -15.21
C ILE A 270 17.50 -16.38 -15.02
N ASP A 271 18.19 -15.82 -14.02
CA ASP A 271 18.20 -14.36 -13.77
C ASP A 271 18.75 -13.57 -14.99
N GLU A 272 19.77 -14.10 -15.68
CA GLU A 272 20.31 -13.50 -16.91
C GLU A 272 19.29 -13.54 -18.06
N LEU A 273 18.63 -14.68 -18.28
CA LEU A 273 17.61 -14.84 -19.32
C LEU A 273 16.40 -13.95 -19.07
N ASP A 274 15.93 -13.82 -17.83
CA ASP A 274 14.85 -12.92 -17.46
C ASP A 274 15.18 -11.45 -17.78
N ALA A 275 16.43 -11.04 -17.50
CA ALA A 275 16.89 -9.69 -17.82
C ALA A 275 17.01 -9.44 -19.33
N GLU A 276 17.35 -10.45 -20.14
CA GLU A 276 17.36 -10.37 -21.60
C GLU A 276 15.95 -10.30 -22.18
N ILE A 277 15.04 -11.16 -21.71
CA ILE A 277 13.62 -11.19 -22.08
C ILE A 277 12.98 -9.83 -21.80
N ALA A 278 13.19 -9.25 -20.61
CA ALA A 278 12.67 -7.94 -20.25
C ALA A 278 13.10 -6.82 -21.22
N LYS A 279 14.37 -6.84 -21.69
CA LYS A 279 14.88 -5.89 -22.69
C LYS A 279 14.22 -6.11 -24.04
N LEU A 280 14.04 -7.36 -24.46
CA LEU A 280 13.39 -7.70 -25.73
C LEU A 280 11.90 -7.35 -25.73
N GLU A 281 11.17 -7.60 -24.64
CA GLU A 281 9.76 -7.21 -24.49
C GLU A 281 9.59 -5.69 -24.66
N LYS A 282 10.48 -4.90 -24.05
CA LYS A 282 10.49 -3.45 -24.21
C LYS A 282 10.76 -3.03 -25.65
N ASN A 283 11.73 -3.65 -26.32
CA ASN A 283 12.02 -3.37 -27.73
C ASN A 283 10.83 -3.69 -28.63
N VAL A 284 10.15 -4.82 -28.43
CA VAL A 284 8.95 -5.20 -29.18
C VAL A 284 7.84 -4.16 -29.00
N GLU A 285 7.63 -3.66 -27.79
CA GLU A 285 6.65 -2.62 -27.50
C GLU A 285 7.01 -1.26 -28.13
N ASP A 286 8.28 -0.87 -28.08
CA ASP A 286 8.78 0.35 -28.72
C ASP A 286 8.60 0.28 -30.25
N PHE A 287 8.78 -0.90 -30.87
CA PHE A 287 8.54 -1.10 -32.31
C PHE A 287 7.05 -1.10 -32.68
N LYS A 288 6.15 -1.60 -31.83
CA LYS A 288 4.70 -1.52 -32.06
C LYS A 288 4.17 -0.09 -32.13
N ASN A 289 4.81 0.82 -31.40
CA ASN A 289 4.41 2.22 -31.31
C ASN A 289 5.11 3.12 -32.35
N SER A 290 5.86 2.53 -33.30
CA SER A 290 6.61 3.25 -34.34
C SER A 290 6.00 3.06 -35.73
N ASN A 291 5.84 4.15 -36.49
CA ASN A 291 5.24 4.15 -37.84
C ASN A 291 6.29 4.04 -38.98
N GLY A 292 7.43 3.40 -38.75
CA GLY A 292 8.51 3.27 -39.74
C GLY A 292 8.27 2.17 -40.77
N GLU A 293 8.68 2.38 -42.03
CA GLU A 293 8.57 1.42 -43.14
C GLU A 293 9.29 0.07 -42.90
N GLN A 294 10.22 0.02 -41.94
CA GLN A 294 10.97 -1.18 -41.54
C GLN A 294 10.58 -1.68 -40.12
N ALA A 295 9.68 -0.98 -39.43
CA ALA A 295 9.32 -1.30 -38.04
C ALA A 295 8.68 -2.68 -37.91
N GLU A 296 7.89 -3.12 -38.90
CA GLU A 296 7.31 -4.46 -38.93
C GLU A 296 8.37 -5.56 -39.05
N GLN A 297 9.43 -5.35 -39.82
CA GLN A 297 10.52 -6.33 -39.98
C GLN A 297 11.37 -6.43 -38.70
N TYR A 298 11.73 -5.30 -38.08
CA TYR A 298 12.46 -5.28 -36.81
C TYR A 298 11.63 -5.83 -35.66
N ARG A 299 10.31 -5.58 -35.66
CA ARG A 299 9.38 -6.16 -34.70
C ARG A 299 9.31 -7.69 -34.84
N ALA A 300 9.17 -8.20 -36.07
CA ALA A 300 9.10 -9.64 -36.30
C ALA A 300 10.38 -10.36 -35.84
N ALA A 301 11.56 -9.78 -36.11
CA ALA A 301 12.82 -10.30 -35.61
C ALA A 301 12.92 -10.26 -34.07
N ALA A 302 12.50 -9.16 -33.45
CA ALA A 302 12.50 -9.04 -31.98
C ALA A 302 11.49 -9.99 -31.31
N GLU A 303 10.35 -10.27 -31.94
CA GLU A 303 9.37 -11.26 -31.47
C GLU A 303 9.91 -12.70 -31.60
N GLU A 304 10.67 -13.01 -32.66
CA GLU A 304 11.35 -14.30 -32.83
C GLU A 304 12.45 -14.52 -31.78
N ASP A 305 13.30 -13.52 -31.56
CA ASP A 305 14.35 -13.56 -30.52
C ASP A 305 13.75 -13.69 -29.11
N LEU A 306 12.66 -12.97 -28.83
CA LEU A 306 11.93 -13.06 -27.57
C LEU A 306 11.38 -14.49 -27.35
N ALA A 307 10.77 -15.09 -28.37
CA ALA A 307 10.24 -16.45 -28.29
C ALA A 307 11.37 -17.48 -28.07
N ALA A 308 12.52 -17.32 -28.74
CA ALA A 308 13.68 -18.18 -28.55
C ALA A 308 14.22 -18.11 -27.12
N LYS A 309 14.33 -16.90 -26.55
CA LYS A 309 14.80 -16.70 -25.17
C LYS A 309 13.82 -17.21 -24.12
N GLN A 310 12.52 -17.06 -24.35
CA GLN A 310 11.49 -17.65 -23.49
C GLN A 310 11.54 -19.18 -23.49
N ALA A 311 11.81 -19.81 -24.64
CA ALA A 311 12.00 -21.27 -24.71
C ALA A 311 13.29 -21.73 -24.01
N GLU A 312 14.37 -20.93 -24.07
CA GLU A 312 15.60 -21.21 -23.32
C GLU A 312 15.40 -21.10 -21.81
N LEU A 313 14.62 -20.11 -21.35
CA LEU A 313 14.22 -19.94 -19.95
C LEU A 313 13.43 -21.16 -19.46
N GLU A 314 12.38 -21.56 -20.18
CA GLU A 314 11.54 -22.71 -19.79
C GLU A 314 12.35 -24.00 -19.68
N LYS A 315 13.29 -24.22 -20.60
CA LYS A 315 14.21 -25.36 -20.54
C LYS A 315 15.13 -25.28 -19.32
N THR A 316 15.67 -24.10 -19.01
CA THR A 316 16.59 -23.90 -17.88
C THR A 316 15.87 -24.05 -16.53
N GLU A 317 14.63 -23.58 -16.41
CA GLU A 317 13.77 -23.81 -15.24
C GLU A 317 13.45 -25.30 -15.04
N ALA A 318 13.20 -26.04 -16.14
CA ALA A 318 12.96 -27.47 -16.09
C ALA A 318 14.23 -28.24 -15.66
N ASP A 319 15.40 -27.83 -16.15
CA ASP A 319 16.69 -28.39 -15.75
C ASP A 319 17.00 -28.09 -14.27
N LEU A 320 16.68 -26.89 -13.77
CA LEU A 320 16.78 -26.53 -12.36
C LEU A 320 15.88 -27.42 -11.50
N LYS A 321 14.60 -27.56 -11.87
CA LYS A 321 13.66 -28.43 -11.16
C LYS A 321 14.16 -29.88 -11.09
N LYS A 322 14.70 -30.39 -12.19
CA LYS A 322 15.26 -31.75 -12.25
C LYS A 322 16.50 -31.88 -11.37
N ALA A 323 17.42 -30.91 -11.39
CA ALA A 323 18.64 -30.92 -10.58
C ALA A 323 18.33 -30.82 -9.07
N VAL A 324 17.27 -30.11 -8.71
CA VAL A 324 16.78 -30.01 -7.33
C VAL A 324 16.34 -31.37 -6.79
N ASP A 325 15.61 -32.15 -7.59
CA ASP A 325 15.09 -33.48 -7.22
C ASP A 325 16.10 -34.63 -7.45
N GLU A 326 17.29 -34.34 -7.98
CA GLU A 326 18.36 -35.32 -8.24
C GLU A 326 19.02 -35.76 -6.91
N PRO A 327 19.12 -37.08 -6.61
CA PRO A 327 19.72 -37.55 -5.37
C PRO A 327 21.23 -37.31 -5.34
N GLU A 328 21.78 -37.03 -4.16
CA GLU A 328 23.21 -36.88 -3.93
C GLU A 328 23.88 -38.27 -3.96
N THR A 329 24.91 -38.45 -4.79
CA THR A 329 25.68 -39.70 -4.82
C THR A 329 27.04 -39.50 -4.16
N PRO A 330 27.20 -39.83 -2.85
CA PRO A 330 28.50 -39.82 -2.20
C PRO A 330 29.39 -40.95 -2.76
N ALA A 331 30.71 -40.72 -2.77
CA ALA A 331 31.68 -41.74 -3.17
C ALA A 331 31.70 -42.91 -2.16
N PRO A 332 31.95 -44.16 -2.59
CA PRO A 332 32.00 -45.30 -1.68
C PRO A 332 33.12 -45.12 -0.65
N ALA A 333 32.79 -45.31 0.64
CA ALA A 333 33.73 -45.19 1.75
C ALA A 333 34.97 -46.10 1.57
N PRO A 334 36.19 -45.62 1.86
CA PRO A 334 37.38 -46.47 1.81
C PRO A 334 37.30 -47.58 2.87
N ALA A 335 37.58 -48.82 2.47
CA ALA A 335 37.58 -49.98 3.36
C ALA A 335 38.63 -49.83 4.49
N PRO A 336 38.33 -50.25 5.73
CA PRO A 336 39.25 -50.09 6.86
C PRO A 336 40.53 -50.91 6.63
N ALA A 337 41.68 -50.25 6.79
CA ALA A 337 42.99 -50.91 6.76
C ALA A 337 43.14 -51.87 7.97
N PRO A 338 43.76 -53.06 7.80
CA PRO A 338 43.93 -54.02 8.87
C PRO A 338 44.87 -53.50 9.97
N ALA A 339 44.53 -53.82 11.23
CA ALA A 339 45.26 -53.39 12.43
C ALA A 339 46.72 -53.91 12.48
N PRO A 340 47.66 -53.13 13.04
CA PRO A 340 49.06 -53.55 13.16
C PRO A 340 49.24 -54.65 14.21
N ALA A 341 50.03 -55.67 13.88
CA ALA A 341 50.41 -56.78 14.75
C ALA A 341 51.49 -56.38 15.78
N PRO A 342 51.54 -57.02 16.97
CA PRO A 342 52.39 -56.60 18.08
C PRO A 342 53.89 -56.87 17.86
N THR A 343 54.69 -55.99 18.46
CA THR A 343 56.16 -55.89 18.41
C THR A 343 56.87 -57.06 19.13
N PRO A 344 57.93 -57.65 18.54
CA PRO A 344 58.91 -58.46 19.29
C PRO A 344 60.13 -57.63 19.71
N GLU A 345 60.67 -57.98 20.88
CA GLU A 345 61.83 -57.40 21.58
C GLU A 345 63.17 -57.47 20.80
N ALA A 346 64.07 -56.56 21.20
CA ALA A 346 65.43 -56.37 20.68
C ALA A 346 66.42 -57.51 21.00
N PRO A 347 67.54 -57.57 20.26
CA PRO A 347 68.84 -57.70 20.92
C PRO A 347 69.94 -56.74 20.38
N ALA A 348 70.61 -56.08 21.33
CA ALA A 348 72.06 -55.78 21.54
C ALA A 348 73.08 -55.45 20.40
N PRO A 349 74.21 -54.74 20.69
CA PRO A 349 74.77 -53.68 19.83
C PRO A 349 76.24 -53.83 19.32
N ALA A 350 76.65 -52.87 18.45
CA ALA A 350 78.01 -52.36 18.07
C ALA A 350 78.83 -53.15 17.00
N PRO A 351 79.71 -52.52 16.15
CA PRO A 351 80.65 -51.44 16.48
C PRO A 351 80.76 -50.23 15.50
N ALA A 352 81.53 -49.24 15.97
CA ALA A 352 81.62 -47.84 15.54
C ALA A 352 82.48 -47.54 14.29
N PRO A 353 82.30 -46.37 13.64
CA PRO A 353 83.33 -45.72 12.84
C PRO A 353 84.02 -44.55 13.58
N ALA A 354 85.34 -44.48 13.39
CA ALA A 354 86.27 -43.48 13.94
C ALA A 354 86.46 -42.26 12.96
N PRO A 355 87.35 -41.27 13.21
CA PRO A 355 86.93 -39.89 13.41
C PRO A 355 87.38 -38.87 12.32
N LYS A 356 86.79 -37.68 12.45
CA LYS A 356 86.99 -36.34 11.86
C LYS A 356 88.42 -35.95 11.42
N PRO A 357 88.54 -34.93 10.55
CA PRO A 357 89.07 -33.66 11.09
C PRO A 357 88.44 -32.37 10.53
N ALA A 358 88.47 -31.33 11.38
CA ALA A 358 88.37 -29.88 11.11
C ALA A 358 89.38 -29.20 12.08
N PRO A 359 89.62 -27.86 12.13
CA PRO A 359 89.21 -26.70 11.31
C PRO A 359 90.44 -25.78 10.94
N ALA A 360 90.31 -24.60 10.32
CA ALA A 360 90.18 -23.25 10.95
C ALA A 360 90.76 -22.15 9.98
N PRO A 361 90.73 -20.81 10.24
CA PRO A 361 89.80 -19.92 10.97
C PRO A 361 89.44 -18.59 10.22
N LYS A 362 88.58 -17.79 10.87
CA LYS A 362 88.03 -16.44 10.58
C LYS A 362 89.02 -15.30 10.90
N PRO A 363 88.81 -14.05 10.43
CA PRO A 363 88.35 -12.98 11.34
C PRO A 363 87.35 -11.95 10.72
N ALA A 364 86.76 -11.11 11.58
CA ALA A 364 85.76 -10.04 11.35
C ALA A 364 86.29 -8.70 11.97
N PRO A 365 85.54 -7.58 12.17
CA PRO A 365 84.47 -6.86 11.42
C PRO A 365 84.65 -5.29 11.34
N ALA A 366 83.63 -4.62 10.73
CA ALA A 366 83.05 -3.26 11.01
C ALA A 366 83.69 -1.98 10.36
N PRO A 367 83.00 -0.81 10.23
CA PRO A 367 81.64 -0.39 10.66
C PRO A 367 80.76 0.41 9.63
N LYS A 368 79.52 0.76 10.05
CA LYS A 368 78.48 1.66 9.47
C LYS A 368 78.82 3.16 9.74
N PRO A 369 78.32 4.19 9.01
CA PRO A 369 76.95 4.75 9.22
C PRO A 369 76.26 5.39 7.97
N ALA A 370 74.95 5.63 8.05
CA ALA A 370 74.15 6.57 7.21
C ALA A 370 74.25 8.02 7.83
N PRO A 371 73.56 9.12 7.41
CA PRO A 371 72.49 9.35 6.41
C PRO A 371 72.53 10.74 5.66
N ALA A 372 71.44 11.03 4.91
CA ALA A 372 70.75 12.35 4.81
C ALA A 372 71.10 13.36 3.65
N PRO A 373 70.34 14.46 3.42
CA PRO A 373 69.39 14.62 2.29
C PRO A 373 69.42 16.01 1.54
N LYS A 374 68.67 16.11 0.41
CA LYS A 374 68.13 17.35 -0.27
C LYS A 374 69.17 18.43 -0.74
N PRO A 375 68.86 19.39 -1.67
CA PRO A 375 67.60 20.14 -1.81
C PRO A 375 67.05 20.34 -3.25
N ALA A 376 65.80 20.81 -3.26
CA ALA A 376 65.04 21.33 -4.40
C ALA A 376 65.33 22.84 -4.61
N PRO A 377 64.78 23.51 -5.65
CA PRO A 377 65.40 24.61 -6.41
C PRO A 377 65.01 26.03 -5.97
N ALA A 378 65.73 27.03 -6.49
CA ALA A 378 65.33 28.44 -6.66
C ALA A 378 66.41 29.19 -7.48
N PRO A 379 66.18 30.40 -8.05
CA PRO A 379 64.97 31.01 -8.61
C PRO A 379 65.21 31.66 -10.02
N ALA A 380 64.16 32.17 -10.67
CA ALA A 380 64.22 33.13 -11.81
C ALA A 380 64.47 34.59 -11.28
N PRO A 381 64.54 35.71 -12.05
CA PRO A 381 64.30 35.95 -13.50
C PRO A 381 65.16 37.07 -14.21
N ALA A 382 64.87 37.28 -15.53
CA ALA A 382 64.86 38.54 -16.35
C ALA A 382 66.19 39.21 -16.82
N PRO A 383 66.20 40.13 -17.83
CA PRO A 383 65.28 40.46 -18.96
C PRO A 383 65.98 40.57 -20.36
N ALA A 384 65.20 40.95 -21.39
CA ALA A 384 65.52 41.10 -22.83
C ALA A 384 66.51 42.26 -23.19
N PRO A 385 66.98 42.37 -24.46
CA PRO A 385 66.22 43.11 -25.49
C PRO A 385 66.30 42.56 -26.94
N LYS A 386 65.38 43.06 -27.77
CA LYS A 386 65.12 42.82 -29.20
C LYS A 386 65.76 43.91 -30.07
N PRO A 387 66.13 43.61 -31.33
CA PRO A 387 65.57 44.31 -32.52
C PRO A 387 65.36 43.32 -33.68
N GLU A 388 64.62 43.49 -34.78
CA GLU A 388 63.78 44.52 -35.41
C GLU A 388 63.01 43.80 -36.55
N LYS A 389 61.90 44.38 -37.00
CA LYS A 389 60.95 43.87 -38.03
C LYS A 389 61.47 44.14 -39.45
N PRO A 390 61.13 43.33 -40.45
CA PRO A 390 60.25 43.80 -41.55
C PRO A 390 59.27 42.68 -41.99
N ALA A 391 58.09 42.84 -42.57
CA ALA A 391 57.18 43.92 -42.96
C ALA A 391 55.77 43.25 -43.05
N GLU A 392 54.70 44.05 -43.06
CA GLU A 392 53.30 43.60 -43.01
C GLU A 392 52.76 42.89 -44.26
N LYS A 393 51.80 41.97 -44.03
CA LYS A 393 50.77 41.52 -44.97
C LYS A 393 49.39 41.63 -44.29
N PRO A 394 48.29 41.97 -44.98
CA PRO A 394 47.03 42.41 -44.35
C PRO A 394 46.28 41.30 -43.60
N ALA A 395 45.52 41.70 -42.59
CA ALA A 395 44.81 40.86 -41.62
C ALA A 395 43.73 39.94 -42.24
N PRO A 396 43.54 38.71 -41.71
CA PRO A 396 42.28 38.01 -41.84
C PRO A 396 41.30 38.50 -40.75
N ALA A 397 40.03 38.67 -41.14
CA ALA A 397 38.90 39.01 -40.27
C ALA A 397 38.82 38.11 -39.02
N PRO A 398 38.24 38.59 -37.89
CA PRO A 398 37.99 37.73 -36.74
C PRO A 398 37.14 36.53 -37.18
N LYS A 399 37.70 35.35 -36.97
CA LYS A 399 37.01 34.07 -37.13
C LYS A 399 35.76 34.11 -36.24
N PRO A 400 34.55 33.77 -36.71
CA PRO A 400 33.39 33.65 -35.84
C PRO A 400 33.77 32.65 -34.73
N GLU A 401 33.62 33.07 -33.48
CA GLU A 401 33.77 32.19 -32.33
C GLU A 401 32.84 30.99 -32.56
N THR A 402 33.41 29.80 -32.60
CA THR A 402 32.62 28.56 -32.67
C THR A 402 31.61 28.58 -31.52
N PRO A 403 30.29 28.42 -31.78
CA PRO A 403 29.30 28.40 -30.71
C PRO A 403 29.64 27.26 -29.74
N LYS A 404 29.86 27.61 -28.48
CA LYS A 404 30.13 26.65 -27.40
C LYS A 404 28.80 26.00 -27.02
N THR A 405 28.49 24.86 -27.62
CA THR A 405 27.31 24.06 -27.27
C THR A 405 27.51 23.37 -25.92
N GLY A 406 26.47 23.32 -25.09
CA GLY A 406 26.42 22.56 -23.85
C GLY A 406 26.37 23.41 -22.58
N TRP A 407 26.65 22.76 -21.45
CA TRP A 407 26.64 23.38 -20.13
C TRP A 407 27.81 24.35 -19.95
N LYS A 408 27.54 25.54 -19.41
CA LYS A 408 28.53 26.57 -19.12
C LYS A 408 28.22 27.22 -17.78
N GLN A 409 29.24 27.38 -16.95
CA GLN A 409 29.13 28.10 -15.70
C GLN A 409 29.56 29.55 -15.87
N GLU A 410 28.71 30.49 -15.48
CA GLU A 410 28.96 31.93 -15.52
C GLU A 410 28.49 32.56 -14.21
N ASN A 411 29.37 33.33 -13.54
CA ASN A 411 29.07 33.98 -12.26
C ASN A 411 28.50 33.02 -11.19
N GLY A 412 28.96 31.76 -11.18
CA GLY A 412 28.51 30.73 -10.24
C GLY A 412 27.18 30.05 -10.60
N MET A 413 26.50 30.47 -11.68
CA MET A 413 25.27 29.86 -12.17
C MET A 413 25.54 29.00 -13.41
N TRP A 414 24.79 27.92 -13.57
CA TRP A 414 24.87 27.06 -14.74
C TRP A 414 23.84 27.47 -15.80
N TYR A 415 24.29 27.49 -17.05
CA TYR A 415 23.50 27.78 -18.24
C TYR A 415 23.72 26.67 -19.26
N PHE A 416 22.78 26.52 -20.19
CA PHE A 416 22.93 25.59 -21.31
C PHE A 416 22.77 26.33 -22.64
N TYR A 417 23.73 26.16 -23.55
CA TYR A 417 23.71 26.74 -24.88
C TYR A 417 23.45 25.67 -25.94
N ASN A 418 22.46 25.90 -26.78
CA ASN A 418 22.11 25.03 -27.89
C ASN A 418 23.17 25.06 -29.00
N THR A 419 23.04 24.19 -29.99
CA THR A 419 23.96 24.08 -31.13
C THR A 419 24.01 25.35 -31.99
N ASP A 420 22.92 26.11 -32.02
CA ASP A 420 22.82 27.41 -32.68
C ASP A 420 23.39 28.58 -31.85
N GLY A 421 23.90 28.30 -30.64
CA GLY A 421 24.42 29.30 -29.72
C GLY A 421 23.35 30.02 -28.89
N SER A 422 22.06 29.71 -29.06
CA SER A 422 20.98 30.24 -28.21
C SER A 422 21.02 29.63 -26.81
N MET A 423 20.59 30.40 -25.80
CA MET A 423 20.51 29.93 -24.42
C MET A 423 19.18 29.20 -24.18
N ALA A 424 19.24 28.01 -23.58
CA ALA A 424 18.04 27.25 -23.24
C ALA A 424 17.31 27.83 -22.01
N THR A 425 15.98 27.78 -22.06
CA THR A 425 15.07 28.17 -20.96
C THR A 425 13.95 27.13 -20.85
N GLY A 426 13.38 26.95 -19.67
CA GLY A 426 12.36 25.95 -19.40
C GLY A 426 12.95 24.56 -19.17
N TRP A 427 12.17 23.53 -19.44
CA TRP A 427 12.61 22.14 -19.29
C TRP A 427 13.62 21.75 -20.37
N LEU A 428 14.75 21.19 -19.93
CA LEU A 428 15.81 20.66 -20.79
C LEU A 428 16.06 19.21 -20.42
N GLN A 429 16.01 18.32 -21.41
CA GLN A 429 16.50 16.96 -21.26
C GLN A 429 17.93 16.89 -21.76
N ASN A 430 18.87 16.45 -20.92
CA ASN A 430 20.27 16.29 -21.28
C ASN A 430 20.84 15.03 -20.61
N ASN A 431 21.43 14.13 -21.40
CA ASN A 431 22.02 12.87 -20.93
C ASN A 431 21.08 12.04 -20.04
N GLY A 432 19.81 11.91 -20.45
CA GLY A 432 18.81 11.12 -19.72
C GLY A 432 18.25 11.76 -18.45
N SER A 433 18.74 12.93 -18.05
CA SER A 433 18.23 13.70 -16.91
C SER A 433 17.44 14.93 -17.37
N TRP A 434 16.43 15.30 -16.59
CA TRP A 434 15.68 16.54 -16.78
C TRP A 434 16.24 17.66 -15.91
N TYR A 435 16.33 18.86 -16.47
CA TYR A 435 16.78 20.08 -15.80
C TYR A 435 15.75 21.17 -16.07
N TYR A 436 15.67 22.15 -15.18
CA TYR A 436 14.85 23.34 -15.41
C TYR A 436 15.72 24.59 -15.45
N LEU A 437 15.70 25.30 -16.57
CA LEU A 437 16.39 26.57 -16.75
C LEU A 437 15.36 27.67 -16.54
N ASN A 438 15.62 28.58 -15.61
CA ASN A 438 14.73 29.71 -15.34
C ASN A 438 14.59 30.61 -16.57
N ALA A 439 13.67 31.58 -16.53
CA ALA A 439 13.47 32.52 -17.65
C ALA A 439 14.74 33.32 -18.03
N ASN A 440 15.67 33.49 -17.09
CA ASN A 440 16.98 34.11 -17.32
C ASN A 440 18.06 33.11 -17.79
N GLY A 441 17.71 31.86 -18.04
CA GLY A 441 18.59 30.76 -18.46
C GLY A 441 19.35 30.06 -17.34
N ALA A 442 19.30 30.56 -16.10
CA ALA A 442 20.02 29.96 -14.99
C ALA A 442 19.34 28.66 -14.54
N MET A 443 20.12 27.60 -14.37
CA MET A 443 19.65 26.29 -13.89
C MET A 443 19.09 26.38 -12.47
N ALA A 444 17.86 25.88 -12.30
CA ALA A 444 17.20 25.79 -11.01
C ALA A 444 17.75 24.63 -10.18
N THR A 445 17.77 24.83 -8.86
CA THR A 445 18.04 23.81 -7.83
C THR A 445 17.01 23.98 -6.71
N GLY A 446 16.76 22.92 -5.95
CA GLY A 446 15.71 22.86 -4.94
C GLY A 446 14.30 22.80 -5.52
N TRP A 447 13.33 23.25 -4.72
CA TRP A 447 11.92 23.26 -5.12
C TRP A 447 11.63 24.32 -6.20
N ALA A 448 11.04 23.88 -7.30
CA ALA A 448 10.57 24.74 -8.38
C ALA A 448 9.09 24.50 -8.66
N LYS A 449 8.31 25.58 -8.77
CA LYS A 449 6.91 25.52 -9.16
C LYS A 449 6.77 25.87 -10.63
N VAL A 450 6.37 24.89 -11.44
CA VAL A 450 6.25 25.03 -12.90
C VAL A 450 4.83 24.65 -13.30
N ASN A 451 4.11 25.55 -13.97
CA ASN A 451 2.72 25.34 -14.41
C ASN A 451 1.78 24.84 -13.30
N GLY A 452 1.97 25.33 -12.08
CA GLY A 452 1.14 24.97 -10.92
C GLY A 452 1.57 23.69 -10.19
N LEU A 453 2.49 22.90 -10.76
CA LEU A 453 3.02 21.68 -10.16
C LEU A 453 4.38 21.96 -9.49
N TRP A 454 4.66 21.24 -8.40
CA TRP A 454 5.94 21.31 -7.70
C TRP A 454 6.88 20.21 -8.20
N TYR A 455 8.14 20.57 -8.40
CA TYR A 455 9.24 19.70 -8.78
C TYR A 455 10.41 19.96 -7.85
N TYR A 456 11.28 18.98 -7.68
CA TYR A 456 12.53 19.15 -6.95
C TYR A 456 13.71 18.92 -7.87
N LEU A 457 14.61 19.89 -7.97
CA LEU A 457 15.85 19.80 -8.73
C LEU A 457 16.98 19.57 -7.72
N ASN A 458 17.72 18.48 -7.87
CA ASN A 458 18.84 18.16 -6.99
C ASN A 458 19.93 19.25 -7.05
N SER A 459 20.94 19.16 -6.19
CA SER A 459 22.04 20.13 -6.16
C SER A 459 22.81 20.23 -7.49
N ASN A 460 22.82 19.17 -8.29
CA ASN A 460 23.36 19.13 -9.64
C ASN A 460 22.38 19.60 -10.72
N GLY A 461 21.18 20.04 -10.34
CA GLY A 461 20.10 20.49 -11.22
C GLY A 461 19.22 19.40 -11.82
N ALA A 462 19.56 18.12 -11.64
CA ALA A 462 18.77 17.01 -12.16
C ALA A 462 17.46 16.88 -11.37
N MET A 463 16.34 16.77 -12.08
CA MET A 463 15.01 16.58 -11.52
C MET A 463 14.92 15.27 -10.74
N ALA A 464 14.48 15.34 -9.50
CA ALA A 464 14.27 14.19 -8.64
C ALA A 464 12.97 13.45 -8.98
N THR A 465 12.99 12.15 -8.78
CA THR A 465 11.84 11.23 -8.83
C THR A 465 11.92 10.30 -7.61
N GLY A 466 10.81 9.68 -7.23
CA GLY A 466 10.70 8.81 -6.06
C GLY A 466 10.65 9.57 -4.74
N TRP A 467 11.04 8.89 -3.66
CA TRP A 467 11.04 9.45 -2.32
C TRP A 467 12.17 10.47 -2.12
N LEU A 468 11.81 11.64 -1.60
CA LEU A 468 12.71 12.73 -1.25
C LEU A 468 12.54 13.09 0.21
N GLN A 469 13.62 13.08 0.97
CA GLN A 469 13.65 13.67 2.30
C GLN A 469 14.14 15.12 2.20
N TYR A 470 13.34 16.06 2.69
CA TYR A 470 13.65 17.49 2.69
C TYR A 470 13.13 18.14 3.98
N ASN A 471 13.99 18.81 4.74
CA ASN A 471 13.66 19.45 6.02
C ASN A 471 12.82 18.55 6.96
N ASP A 472 13.37 17.36 7.26
CA ASP A 472 12.75 16.35 8.15
C ASP A 472 11.38 15.82 7.71
N SER A 473 10.94 16.15 6.49
CA SER A 473 9.71 15.64 5.89
C SER A 473 10.00 14.80 4.66
N TRP A 474 9.21 13.75 4.46
CA TRP A 474 9.26 12.93 3.25
C TRP A 474 8.26 13.46 2.23
N TYR A 475 8.67 13.49 0.97
CA TYR A 475 7.88 13.84 -0.20
C TYR A 475 8.03 12.72 -1.22
N TYR A 476 7.06 12.60 -2.11
CA TYR A 476 7.16 11.69 -3.24
C TYR A 476 7.04 12.47 -4.55
N LEU A 477 8.02 12.31 -5.43
CA LEU A 477 8.04 12.89 -6.77
C LEU A 477 7.68 11.77 -7.74
N ASN A 478 6.59 11.95 -8.49
CA ASN A 478 6.15 10.96 -9.48
C ASN A 478 7.22 10.75 -10.56
N THR A 479 7.04 9.75 -11.42
CA THR A 479 7.97 9.45 -12.53
C THR A 479 8.18 10.65 -13.48
N ASN A 480 7.17 11.52 -13.60
CA ASN A 480 7.26 12.78 -14.34
C ASN A 480 7.87 13.95 -13.54
N GLY A 481 8.36 13.70 -12.32
CA GLY A 481 8.95 14.65 -11.37
C GLY A 481 7.96 15.49 -10.57
N ALA A 482 6.66 15.43 -10.88
CA ALA A 482 5.68 16.22 -10.15
C ALA A 482 5.47 15.65 -8.74
N MET A 483 5.49 16.52 -7.73
CA MET A 483 5.24 16.17 -6.34
C MET A 483 3.82 15.60 -6.17
N ALA A 484 3.74 14.43 -5.55
CA ALA A 484 2.49 13.75 -5.24
C ALA A 484 1.79 14.37 -4.03
N THR A 485 0.46 14.26 -4.03
CA THR A 485 -0.44 14.61 -2.93
C THR A 485 -1.55 13.57 -2.87
N GLY A 486 -2.12 13.35 -1.70
CA GLY A 486 -3.14 12.32 -1.46
C GLY A 486 -2.55 10.93 -1.26
N TRP A 487 -3.39 9.91 -1.50
CA TRP A 487 -3.00 8.51 -1.35
C TRP A 487 -2.01 8.07 -2.44
N LEU A 488 -0.94 7.39 -2.02
CA LEU A 488 0.11 6.81 -2.85
C LEU A 488 0.26 5.33 -2.51
N GLU A 489 0.19 4.46 -3.53
CA GLU A 489 0.59 3.06 -3.40
C GLU A 489 2.04 2.93 -3.87
N TYR A 490 2.91 2.41 -3.01
CA TYR A 490 4.33 2.22 -3.28
C TYR A 490 4.81 0.92 -2.64
N ASN A 491 5.35 0.01 -3.45
CA ASN A 491 5.83 -1.33 -3.02
C ASN A 491 4.81 -2.09 -2.16
N GLY A 492 3.55 -2.15 -2.61
CA GLY A 492 2.48 -2.87 -1.92
C GLY A 492 1.98 -2.24 -0.62
N SER A 493 2.49 -1.04 -0.24
CA SER A 493 2.05 -0.29 0.93
C SER A 493 1.40 1.03 0.51
N TRP A 494 0.39 1.46 1.27
CA TRP A 494 -0.27 2.75 1.08
C TRP A 494 0.37 3.82 1.96
N TYR A 495 0.56 5.01 1.42
CA TYR A 495 1.06 6.20 2.09
C TYR A 495 0.09 7.35 1.81
N TYR A 496 0.10 8.37 2.65
CA TYR A 496 -0.67 9.59 2.40
C TYR A 496 0.24 10.80 2.39
N LEU A 497 0.21 11.57 1.30
CA LEU A 497 0.94 12.82 1.15
C LEU A 497 -0.05 13.95 1.38
N ASN A 498 0.22 14.82 2.34
CA ASN A 498 -0.64 15.97 2.64
C ASN A 498 -0.74 16.92 1.44
N ALA A 499 -1.64 17.91 1.51
CA ALA A 499 -1.80 18.90 0.44
C ALA A 499 -0.51 19.70 0.12
N ASN A 500 0.41 19.81 1.10
CA ASN A 500 1.73 20.41 0.93
C ASN A 500 2.80 19.40 0.43
N GLY A 501 2.42 18.15 0.16
CA GLY A 501 3.27 17.06 -0.29
C GLY A 501 3.99 16.28 0.81
N ALA A 502 3.97 16.75 2.06
CA ALA A 502 4.64 16.07 3.15
C ALA A 502 3.89 14.78 3.52
N MET A 503 4.61 13.67 3.65
CA MET A 503 4.08 12.37 4.05
C MET A 503 3.49 12.44 5.47
N ALA A 504 2.26 11.95 5.62
CA ALA A 504 1.57 11.86 6.89
C ALA A 504 2.00 10.61 7.67
N THR A 505 1.94 10.74 8.99
CA THR A 505 2.13 9.66 9.97
C THR A 505 1.09 9.82 11.07
N GLY A 506 0.74 8.74 11.77
CA GLY A 506 -0.27 8.72 12.81
C GLY A 506 -1.69 8.63 12.26
N TRP A 507 -2.66 9.09 13.06
CA TRP A 507 -4.08 9.07 12.69
C TRP A 507 -4.39 10.10 11.60
N LEU A 508 -5.11 9.65 10.56
CA LEU A 508 -5.58 10.46 9.44
C LEU A 508 -7.09 10.27 9.29
N GLU A 509 -7.84 11.37 9.29
CA GLU A 509 -9.23 11.37 8.86
C GLU A 509 -9.31 11.69 7.36
N TYR A 510 -9.92 10.80 6.59
CA TYR A 510 -10.10 10.97 5.16
C TYR A 510 -11.48 10.47 4.73
N ASN A 511 -12.27 11.35 4.10
CA ASN A 511 -13.65 11.07 3.66
C ASN A 511 -14.54 10.43 4.74
N GLY A 512 -14.45 10.92 5.99
CA GLY A 512 -15.26 10.44 7.10
C GLY A 512 -14.85 9.08 7.67
N SER A 513 -13.70 8.54 7.26
CA SER A 513 -13.10 7.34 7.84
C SER A 513 -11.74 7.66 8.45
N TRP A 514 -11.40 6.96 9.53
CA TRP A 514 -10.08 7.07 10.17
C TRP A 514 -9.14 6.00 9.64
N TYR A 515 -7.89 6.39 9.40
CA TYR A 515 -6.78 5.52 8.99
C TYR A 515 -5.61 5.76 9.93
N TYR A 516 -4.70 4.79 10.02
CA TYR A 516 -3.47 4.96 10.77
C TYR A 516 -2.27 4.73 9.87
N LEU A 517 -1.38 5.71 9.81
CA LEU A 517 -0.12 5.65 9.07
C LEU A 517 0.98 5.40 10.10
N ASN A 518 1.76 4.35 9.92
CA ASN A 518 2.87 4.01 10.80
C ASN A 518 3.95 5.12 10.78
N SER A 519 4.95 5.03 11.66
CA SER A 519 6.04 6.00 11.72
C SER A 519 6.85 6.10 10.42
N ASN A 520 6.90 5.02 9.64
CA ASN A 520 7.49 4.99 8.30
C ASN A 520 6.51 5.47 7.20
N GLY A 521 5.30 5.91 7.56
CA GLY A 521 4.24 6.38 6.66
C GLY A 521 3.34 5.29 6.07
N ALA A 522 3.70 4.02 6.22
CA ALA A 522 2.90 2.92 5.67
C ALA A 522 1.59 2.77 6.44
N MET A 523 0.47 2.68 5.73
CA MET A 523 -0.86 2.51 6.29
C MET A 523 -0.98 1.16 7.00
N ALA A 524 -1.44 1.17 8.25
CA ALA A 524 -1.70 -0.02 9.04
C ALA A 524 -3.03 -0.68 8.66
N THR A 525 -3.05 -2.01 8.77
CA THR A 525 -4.26 -2.84 8.69
C THR A 525 -4.25 -3.83 9.86
N GLY A 526 -5.41 -4.40 10.19
CA GLY A 526 -5.56 -5.32 11.31
C GLY A 526 -5.55 -4.63 12.67
N TRP A 527 -5.13 -5.35 13.71
CA TRP A 527 -5.10 -4.83 15.08
C TRP A 527 -3.97 -3.83 15.28
N LEU A 528 -4.31 -2.67 15.83
CA LEU A 528 -3.40 -1.61 16.21
C LEU A 528 -3.52 -1.32 17.71
N GLN A 529 -2.41 -1.36 18.43
CA GLN A 529 -2.35 -0.82 19.78
C GLN A 529 -1.82 0.61 19.75
N TYR A 530 -2.63 1.55 20.24
CA TYR A 530 -2.27 2.96 20.29
C TYR A 530 -2.71 3.56 21.64
N ASN A 531 -1.78 4.20 22.35
CA ASN A 531 -2.01 4.80 23.67
C ASN A 531 -2.75 3.89 24.67
N GLY A 532 -2.34 2.61 24.72
CA GLY A 532 -2.90 1.63 25.65
C GLY A 532 -4.31 1.11 25.29
N SER A 533 -4.87 1.54 24.15
CA SER A 533 -6.13 1.04 23.62
C SER A 533 -5.89 0.24 22.32
N TRP A 534 -6.73 -0.76 22.08
CA TRP A 534 -6.72 -1.51 20.82
C TRP A 534 -7.73 -0.92 19.84
N TYR A 535 -7.37 -0.90 18.57
CA TYR A 535 -8.19 -0.49 17.44
C TYR A 535 -8.10 -1.55 16.38
N TYR A 536 -9.13 -1.67 15.55
CA TYR A 536 -9.11 -2.57 14.39
C TYR A 536 -9.23 -1.77 13.10
N LEU A 537 -8.24 -1.89 12.23
CA LEU A 537 -8.22 -1.29 10.90
C LEU A 537 -8.60 -2.39 9.90
N ASN A 538 -9.64 -2.16 9.10
CA ASN A 538 -10.08 -3.12 8.10
C ASN A 538 -9.00 -3.36 7.03
N ALA A 539 -9.21 -4.33 6.14
CA ALA A 539 -8.25 -4.63 5.06
C ALA A 539 -7.98 -3.44 4.13
N ASN A 540 -8.92 -2.50 4.03
CA ASN A 540 -8.76 -1.23 3.29
C ASN A 540 -8.16 -0.10 4.15
N GLY A 541 -7.73 -0.38 5.38
CA GLY A 541 -7.16 0.57 6.34
C GLY A 541 -8.16 1.39 7.15
N ALA A 542 -9.45 1.35 6.81
CA ALA A 542 -10.45 2.13 7.54
C ALA A 542 -10.70 1.53 8.93
N MET A 543 -10.66 2.37 9.96
CA MET A 543 -10.92 1.99 11.35
C MET A 543 -12.35 1.50 11.51
N ALA A 544 -12.51 0.32 12.12
CA ALA A 544 -13.80 -0.27 12.43
C ALA A 544 -14.43 0.35 13.69
N THR A 545 -15.76 0.41 13.70
CA THR A 545 -16.61 0.75 14.85
C THR A 545 -17.76 -0.24 14.91
N GLY A 546 -18.32 -0.45 16.10
CA GLY A 546 -19.35 -1.45 16.36
C GLY A 546 -18.79 -2.88 16.40
N TRP A 547 -19.64 -3.85 16.08
CA TRP A 547 -19.26 -5.27 16.07
C TRP A 547 -18.35 -5.63 14.90
N ALA A 548 -17.21 -6.26 15.19
CA ALA A 548 -16.29 -6.81 14.19
C ALA A 548 -16.00 -8.28 14.48
N LYS A 549 -16.09 -9.12 13.44
CA LYS A 549 -15.71 -10.54 13.53
C LYS A 549 -14.32 -10.73 12.96
N VAL A 550 -13.36 -11.10 13.81
CA VAL A 550 -11.94 -11.26 13.44
C VAL A 550 -11.48 -12.64 13.87
N ASN A 551 -10.96 -13.43 12.92
CA ASN A 551 -10.47 -14.79 13.16
C ASN A 551 -11.46 -15.68 13.94
N GLY A 552 -12.74 -15.60 13.60
CA GLY A 552 -13.80 -16.42 14.20
C GLY A 552 -14.39 -15.88 15.51
N SER A 553 -13.76 -14.88 16.15
CA SER A 553 -14.24 -14.25 17.38
C SER A 553 -14.89 -12.89 17.11
N TRP A 554 -15.90 -12.53 17.89
CA TRP A 554 -16.53 -11.20 17.83
C TRP A 554 -15.86 -10.24 18.81
N TYR A 555 -15.69 -8.99 18.41
CA TYR A 555 -15.16 -7.89 19.18
C TYR A 555 -16.09 -6.69 19.04
N TYR A 556 -16.13 -5.83 20.05
CA TYR A 556 -16.89 -4.57 19.98
C TYR A 556 -15.92 -3.39 20.00
N LEU A 557 -15.96 -2.57 18.96
CA LEU A 557 -15.19 -1.34 18.84
C LEU A 557 -16.12 -0.18 19.16
N ASN A 558 -15.79 0.62 20.17
CA ASN A 558 -16.58 1.79 20.56
C ASN A 558 -16.68 2.80 19.40
N ALA A 559 -17.54 3.81 19.55
CA ALA A 559 -17.70 4.86 18.52
C ALA A 559 -16.39 5.61 18.18
N ASN A 560 -15.45 5.68 19.14
CA ASN A 560 -14.11 6.24 18.93
C ASN A 560 -13.08 5.22 18.39
N GLY A 561 -13.52 4.00 18.05
CA GLY A 561 -12.71 2.90 17.54
C GLY A 561 -12.00 2.04 18.59
N SER A 562 -11.97 2.46 19.86
CA SER A 562 -11.31 1.69 20.92
C SER A 562 -12.06 0.37 21.18
N MET A 563 -11.33 -0.73 21.31
CA MET A 563 -11.88 -2.04 21.62
C MET A 563 -12.41 -2.07 23.06
N ALA A 564 -13.66 -2.51 23.22
CA ALA A 564 -14.28 -2.69 24.51
C ALA A 564 -13.86 -4.02 25.17
N THR A 565 -13.84 -4.02 26.50
CA THR A 565 -13.64 -5.19 27.34
C THR A 565 -14.66 -5.16 28.48
N GLY A 566 -15.04 -6.33 29.02
CA GLY A 566 -16.05 -6.43 30.06
C GLY A 566 -17.47 -6.32 29.51
N TRP A 567 -18.38 -5.73 30.30
CA TRP A 567 -19.79 -5.60 29.92
C TRP A 567 -20.01 -4.53 28.86
N VAL A 568 -20.71 -4.89 27.78
CA VAL A 568 -21.16 -3.96 26.74
C VAL A 568 -22.67 -4.12 26.57
N LYS A 569 -23.37 -2.98 26.50
CA LYS A 569 -24.79 -2.94 26.15
C LYS A 569 -24.95 -2.39 24.75
N ASP A 570 -25.58 -3.16 23.87
CA ASP A 570 -25.90 -2.77 22.50
C ASP A 570 -27.41 -2.91 22.27
N GLY A 571 -28.08 -1.77 22.09
CA GLY A 571 -29.54 -1.69 22.21
C GLY A 571 -30.03 -2.10 23.61
N ASP A 572 -30.93 -3.07 23.66
CA ASP A 572 -31.47 -3.64 24.92
C ASP A 572 -30.72 -4.89 25.39
N THR A 573 -29.70 -5.33 24.65
CA THR A 573 -29.01 -6.59 24.91
C THR A 573 -27.65 -6.35 25.56
N TRP A 574 -27.33 -7.13 26.59
CA TRP A 574 -26.01 -7.15 27.22
C TRP A 574 -25.14 -8.26 26.66
N TYR A 575 -23.85 -7.96 26.53
CA TYR A 575 -22.79 -8.84 26.06
C TYR A 575 -21.60 -8.74 27.01
N TYR A 576 -20.76 -9.78 27.04
CA TYR A 576 -19.52 -9.77 27.81
C TYR A 576 -18.33 -10.07 26.92
N LEU A 577 -17.37 -9.14 26.91
CA LEU A 577 -16.11 -9.22 26.18
C LEU A 577 -15.00 -9.57 27.18
N GLU A 578 -14.18 -10.56 26.85
CA GLU A 578 -13.03 -10.97 27.67
C GLU A 578 -11.96 -9.87 27.73
N ALA A 579 -10.92 -10.07 28.54
CA ALA A 579 -9.79 -9.12 28.59
C ALA A 579 -9.06 -9.00 27.23
N SER A 580 -9.13 -10.04 26.40
CA SER A 580 -8.66 -10.03 25.01
C SER A 580 -9.60 -9.27 24.05
N GLY A 581 -10.78 -8.85 24.52
CA GLY A 581 -11.85 -8.26 23.72
C GLY A 581 -12.76 -9.26 23.02
N ALA A 582 -12.45 -10.56 23.07
CA ALA A 582 -13.28 -11.59 22.46
C ALA A 582 -14.62 -11.74 23.20
N MET A 583 -15.72 -11.78 22.45
CA MET A 583 -17.07 -11.95 23.00
C MET A 583 -17.28 -13.39 23.47
N LYS A 584 -17.76 -13.55 24.70
CA LYS A 584 -18.25 -14.85 25.17
C LYS A 584 -19.54 -15.23 24.46
N ALA A 585 -19.66 -16.50 24.09
CA ALA A 585 -20.87 -17.07 23.51
C ALA A 585 -21.08 -18.51 24.01
N ASN A 586 -22.35 -18.90 24.12
CA ASN A 586 -22.81 -20.25 24.46
C ASN A 586 -22.15 -20.87 25.70
N GLN A 587 -22.04 -20.10 26.79
CA GLN A 587 -21.31 -20.55 27.98
C GLN A 587 -21.78 -19.86 29.26
N TRP A 588 -21.62 -20.57 30.36
CA TRP A 588 -21.61 -20.00 31.71
C TRP A 588 -20.24 -19.38 32.02
N PHE A 589 -20.22 -18.23 32.69
CA PHE A 589 -18.99 -17.59 33.15
C PHE A 589 -19.23 -16.80 34.44
N LYS A 590 -18.13 -16.50 35.15
CA LYS A 590 -18.17 -15.80 36.43
C LYS A 590 -17.59 -14.39 36.33
N VAL A 591 -18.27 -13.40 36.90
CA VAL A 591 -17.78 -12.01 37.05
C VAL A 591 -18.06 -11.57 38.48
N SER A 592 -17.03 -11.16 39.23
CA SER A 592 -17.16 -10.70 40.62
C SER A 592 -17.97 -11.64 41.51
N ASP A 593 -17.63 -12.93 41.48
CA ASP A 593 -18.28 -14.02 42.20
C ASP A 593 -19.72 -14.38 41.84
N LYS A 594 -20.28 -13.76 40.79
CA LYS A 594 -21.61 -14.08 40.26
C LYS A 594 -21.52 -14.83 38.94
N TRP A 595 -22.42 -15.79 38.73
CA TRP A 595 -22.50 -16.57 37.49
C TRP A 595 -23.51 -15.96 36.52
N TYR A 596 -23.12 -15.92 35.25
CA TYR A 596 -23.90 -15.40 34.14
C TYR A 596 -23.87 -16.39 32.98
N TYR A 597 -24.91 -16.40 32.16
CA TYR A 597 -24.96 -17.18 30.93
C TYR A 597 -25.22 -16.28 29.72
N VAL A 598 -24.45 -16.49 28.66
CA VAL A 598 -24.68 -15.88 27.34
C VAL A 598 -25.00 -16.96 26.31
N ASN A 599 -25.99 -16.70 25.46
CA ASN A 599 -26.44 -17.65 24.44
C ASN A 599 -25.46 -17.74 23.25
N GLY A 600 -25.79 -18.53 22.22
CA GLY A 600 -24.96 -18.68 21.01
C GLY A 600 -24.72 -17.40 20.20
N LEU A 601 -25.50 -16.34 20.43
CA LEU A 601 -25.31 -15.01 19.85
C LEU A 601 -24.54 -14.07 20.78
N GLY A 602 -24.11 -14.53 21.95
CA GLY A 602 -23.44 -13.74 22.99
C GLY A 602 -24.37 -12.89 23.86
N ALA A 603 -25.69 -12.97 23.64
CA ALA A 603 -26.66 -12.20 24.40
C ALA A 603 -26.84 -12.79 25.81
N LEU A 604 -26.78 -11.93 26.83
CA LEU A 604 -27.01 -12.27 28.22
C LEU A 604 -28.44 -12.78 28.42
N ALA A 605 -28.58 -13.95 29.04
CA ALA A 605 -29.86 -14.46 29.49
C ALA A 605 -30.31 -13.70 30.76
N VAL A 606 -31.52 -13.17 30.76
CA VAL A 606 -32.14 -12.46 31.89
C VAL A 606 -33.56 -12.95 32.10
N ASN A 607 -34.03 -12.98 33.36
CA ASN A 607 -35.40 -13.38 33.73
C ASN A 607 -35.86 -14.72 33.09
N THR A 608 -34.98 -15.72 33.11
CA THR A 608 -35.22 -17.00 32.44
C THR A 608 -34.52 -18.15 33.15
N THR A 609 -34.72 -19.38 32.67
CA THR A 609 -34.04 -20.58 33.14
C THR A 609 -33.15 -21.13 32.04
N VAL A 610 -31.88 -21.39 32.35
CA VAL A 610 -30.88 -21.99 31.46
C VAL A 610 -30.32 -23.24 32.11
N ASP A 611 -30.37 -24.37 31.42
CA ASP A 611 -29.86 -25.67 31.93
C ASP A 611 -30.39 -26.07 33.32
N GLY A 612 -31.62 -25.63 33.67
CA GLY A 612 -32.23 -25.87 34.97
C GLY A 612 -31.90 -24.85 36.06
N TYR A 613 -31.07 -23.85 35.78
CA TYR A 613 -30.70 -22.76 36.68
C TYR A 613 -31.44 -21.46 36.33
N THR A 614 -32.02 -20.79 37.32
CA THR A 614 -32.75 -19.53 37.11
C THR A 614 -31.81 -18.33 37.20
N VAL A 615 -31.91 -17.41 36.23
CA VAL A 615 -31.17 -16.14 36.23
C VAL A 615 -32.14 -14.97 36.41
N ASN A 616 -31.75 -13.97 37.21
CA ASN A 616 -32.58 -12.81 37.52
C ASN A 616 -32.56 -11.73 36.41
N GLU A 617 -33.12 -10.55 36.68
CA GLU A 617 -33.17 -9.41 35.75
C GLU A 617 -31.79 -8.86 35.35
N ASN A 618 -30.77 -9.08 36.18
CA ASN A 618 -29.39 -8.71 35.91
C ASN A 618 -28.61 -9.87 35.24
N GLY A 619 -29.27 -11.00 34.96
CA GLY A 619 -28.67 -12.21 34.39
C GLY A 619 -27.82 -13.01 35.37
N GLU A 620 -27.94 -12.73 36.67
CA GLU A 620 -27.20 -13.42 37.73
C GLU A 620 -27.93 -14.71 38.10
N TRP A 621 -27.21 -15.83 38.19
CA TRP A 621 -27.75 -17.08 38.72
C TRP A 621 -28.18 -16.93 40.18
N VAL A 622 -29.40 -17.39 40.50
CA VAL A 622 -30.05 -17.30 41.82
C VAL A 622 -30.23 -18.67 42.47
#